data_AF-A0A7Y5BT49-F1
#
_entry.id   AF-A0A7Y5BT49-F1
#
_cell.length_a   1.000
_cell.length_b   1.000
_cell.length_c   1.000
_cell.angle_alpha   90.00
_cell.angle_beta   90.00
_cell.angle_gamma   90.00
#
_symmetry.space_group_name_H-M   'P 1'
#
loop_
_entity.id
_entity.type
_entity.pdbx_description
1 polymer ?
#
loop_
_entity_poly.entity_id
_entity_poly.type
_entity_poly.pdbx_seq_one_letter_code
_entity_poly.pdbx_strand_id
1 'polypeptide(L)'
;MDTNKLRDLLNQLQNEIQSAEPLDDQGYQMLKELDENIQVLLNRADNHSDDTLTGRLEDAIYHFEVTHPTLTVVISKVLDSLSAAGI
;
A
#
# COMPACT_ATOMS: atom_id res chain seq x y z
N MET A 1 1.72 14.15 -12.33
CA MET A 1 1.13 13.05 -13.14
C MET A 1 1.13 11.73 -12.35
N ASP A 2 1.29 11.80 -11.03
CA ASP A 2 1.82 10.69 -10.21
C ASP A 2 0.70 9.95 -9.45
N THR A 3 -0.40 10.63 -9.20
CA THR A 3 -1.60 10.14 -8.52
C THR A 3 -2.26 8.94 -9.23
N ASN A 4 -2.27 8.93 -10.56
CA ASN A 4 -2.89 7.85 -11.34
C ASN A 4 -2.08 6.55 -11.27
N LYS A 5 -0.74 6.65 -11.20
CA LYS A 5 0.13 5.49 -11.13
C LYS A 5 0.03 4.80 -9.77
N LEU A 6 -0.10 5.59 -8.71
CA LEU A 6 -0.35 5.08 -7.37
C LEU A 6 -1.70 4.36 -7.27
N ARG A 7 -2.76 4.93 -7.88
CA ARG A 7 -4.10 4.31 -7.94
C ARG A 7 -4.10 3.00 -8.72
N ASP A 8 -3.32 2.91 -9.79
CA ASP A 8 -3.18 1.70 -10.60
C ASP A 8 -2.47 0.58 -9.81
N LEU A 9 -1.35 0.91 -9.14
CA LEU A 9 -0.63 -0.01 -8.27
C LEU A 9 -1.48 -0.50 -7.09
N LEU A 10 -2.32 0.37 -6.52
CA LEU A 10 -3.28 0.00 -5.49
C LEU A 10 -4.36 -0.95 -5.97
N ASN A 11 -4.94 -0.67 -7.14
CA ASN A 11 -5.91 -1.58 -7.75
C ASN A 11 -5.29 -2.94 -8.01
N GLN A 12 -4.05 -2.96 -8.51
CA GLN A 12 -3.31 -4.19 -8.74
C GLN A 12 -3.05 -4.97 -7.44
N LEU A 13 -2.65 -4.27 -6.37
CA LEU A 13 -2.48 -4.84 -5.04
C LEU A 13 -3.77 -5.47 -4.53
N GLN A 14 -4.88 -4.72 -4.57
CA GLN A 14 -6.20 -5.16 -4.12
C GLN A 14 -6.70 -6.36 -4.92
N ASN A 15 -6.45 -6.40 -6.24
CA ASN A 15 -6.81 -7.53 -7.08
C ASN A 15 -6.01 -8.79 -6.73
N GLU A 16 -4.69 -8.64 -6.53
CA GLU A 16 -3.81 -9.74 -6.11
C GLU A 16 -4.26 -10.33 -4.76
N ILE A 17 -4.68 -9.48 -3.81
CA ILE A 17 -5.18 -9.92 -2.50
C ILE A 17 -6.50 -10.67 -2.61
N GLN A 18 -7.44 -10.15 -3.41
CA GLN A 18 -8.71 -10.83 -3.63
C GLN A 18 -8.53 -12.15 -4.38
N SER A 19 -7.50 -12.25 -5.21
CA SER A 19 -7.24 -13.44 -6.03
C SER A 19 -6.35 -14.48 -5.33
N ALA A 20 -5.64 -14.12 -4.26
CA ALA A 20 -4.63 -14.96 -3.60
C ALA A 20 -5.07 -15.60 -2.26
N GLU A 21 -6.37 -15.87 -2.04
CA GLU A 21 -6.92 -16.45 -0.79
C GLU A 21 -6.03 -17.51 -0.08
N PRO A 22 -6.01 -17.57 1.27
CA PRO A 22 -6.58 -16.67 2.28
C PRO A 22 -5.49 -15.77 2.89
N LEU A 23 -5.68 -14.47 2.82
CA LEU A 23 -4.88 -13.53 3.61
C LEU A 23 -5.27 -13.70 5.09
N ASP A 24 -4.30 -13.80 6.00
CA ASP A 24 -4.59 -13.78 7.45
C ASP A 24 -5.38 -12.52 7.81
N ASP A 25 -6.28 -12.61 8.81
CA ASP A 25 -7.10 -11.48 9.27
C ASP A 25 -6.26 -10.21 9.54
N GLN A 26 -5.04 -10.38 10.06
CA GLN A 26 -4.10 -9.27 10.25
C GLN A 26 -3.66 -8.63 8.94
N GLY A 27 -3.30 -9.44 7.95
CA GLY A 27 -2.91 -8.96 6.64
C GLY A 27 -4.04 -8.21 5.94
N TYR A 28 -5.26 -8.73 6.04
CA TYR A 28 -6.44 -8.08 5.45
C TYR A 28 -6.72 -6.73 6.09
N GLN A 29 -6.60 -6.65 7.41
CA GLN A 29 -6.83 -5.41 8.14
C GLN A 29 -5.76 -4.36 7.84
N MET A 30 -4.48 -4.75 7.80
CA MET A 30 -3.37 -3.87 7.42
C MET A 30 -3.58 -3.28 6.03
N LEU A 31 -3.93 -4.11 5.05
CA LEU A 31 -4.15 -3.67 3.68
C LEU A 31 -5.34 -2.75 3.52
N LYS A 32 -6.44 -3.03 4.23
CA LYS A 32 -7.61 -2.16 4.23
C LYS A 32 -7.27 -0.78 4.81
N GLU A 33 -6.55 -0.73 5.93
CA GLU A 33 -6.10 0.53 6.52
C GLU A 33 -5.18 1.29 5.55
N LEU A 34 -4.33 0.57 4.82
CA LEU A 34 -3.40 1.15 3.85
C LEU A 34 -4.12 1.77 2.65
N ASP A 35 -5.14 1.08 2.12
CA ASP A 35 -5.99 1.60 1.04
C ASP A 35 -6.76 2.85 1.49
N GLU A 36 -7.35 2.83 2.70
CA GLU A 36 -8.08 3.98 3.25
C GLU A 36 -7.15 5.18 3.46
N ASN A 37 -5.96 4.98 4.02
CA ASN A 37 -5.01 6.08 4.23
C ASN A 37 -4.51 6.65 2.89
N ILE A 38 -4.22 5.83 1.88
CA ILE A 38 -3.81 6.34 0.58
C ILE A 38 -4.97 7.06 -0.11
N GLN A 39 -6.20 6.57 -0.04
CA GLN A 39 -7.36 7.31 -0.58
C GLN A 39 -7.52 8.68 0.10
N VAL A 40 -7.32 8.74 1.42
CA VAL A 40 -7.33 10.00 2.17
C VAL A 40 -6.22 10.93 1.70
N LEU A 41 -4.99 10.45 1.51
CA LEU A 41 -3.86 11.23 0.99
C LEU A 41 -4.07 11.71 -0.44
N LEU A 42 -4.69 10.90 -1.30
CA LEU A 42 -4.99 11.29 -2.68
C LEU A 42 -6.12 12.32 -2.77
N ASN A 43 -7.05 12.31 -1.81
CA ASN A 43 -8.17 13.24 -1.76
C ASN A 43 -7.81 14.54 -1.03
N ARG A 44 -7.02 14.44 0.04
CA ARG A 44 -6.53 15.57 0.80
C ARG A 44 -5.20 15.99 0.16
N ALA A 45 -5.22 17.03 -0.66
CA ALA A 45 -4.02 17.68 -1.21
C ALA A 45 -3.15 18.37 -0.14
N ASP A 46 -3.19 17.89 1.10
CA ASP A 46 -2.46 18.42 2.25
C ASP A 46 -1.20 17.57 2.42
N ASN A 47 -0.06 18.19 2.08
CA ASN A 47 1.29 17.64 2.10
C ASN A 47 1.80 17.43 3.55
N HIS A 48 1.02 16.81 4.42
CA HIS A 48 1.60 16.26 5.63
C HIS A 48 2.16 14.91 5.27
N SER A 49 3.48 14.82 5.25
CA SER A 49 4.19 13.55 5.17
C SER A 49 3.71 12.66 6.30
N ASP A 50 2.79 11.76 5.96
CA ASP A 50 2.29 10.74 6.86
C ASP A 50 3.38 9.67 6.94
N ASP A 51 4.41 9.96 7.73
CA ASP A 51 5.41 9.00 8.21
C ASP A 51 4.74 7.72 8.75
N THR A 52 3.49 7.88 9.23
CA THR A 52 2.60 6.80 9.65
C THR A 52 2.20 5.84 8.53
N LEU A 53 2.01 6.31 7.29
CA LEU A 53 1.69 5.46 6.13
C LEU A 53 2.93 4.68 5.68
N THR A 54 4.07 5.36 5.59
CA THR A 54 5.34 4.73 5.23
C THR A 54 5.70 3.61 6.19
N GLY A 55 5.61 3.85 7.51
CA GLY A 55 5.84 2.80 8.51
C GLY A 55 4.86 1.63 8.39
N ARG A 56 3.59 1.88 8.05
CA ARG A 56 2.58 0.82 7.83
C ARG A 56 2.86 -0.01 6.58
N LEU A 57 3.35 0.61 5.51
CA LEU A 57 3.79 -0.06 4.29
C LEU A 57 4.98 -0.98 4.57
N GLU A 58 5.95 -0.51 5.36
CA GLU A 58 7.10 -1.31 5.78
C GLU A 58 6.68 -2.50 6.66
N ASP A 59 5.76 -2.30 7.60
CA ASP A 59 5.23 -3.38 8.45
C ASP A 59 4.47 -4.44 7.63
N ALA A 60 3.70 -3.99 6.63
CA ALA A 60 3.03 -4.88 5.68
C ALA A 60 4.05 -5.65 4.81
N ILE A 61 5.11 -5.00 4.32
CA ILE A 61 6.20 -5.65 3.59
C ILE A 61 6.81 -6.77 4.42
N TYR A 62 7.09 -6.51 5.71
CA TYR A 62 7.66 -7.49 6.62
C TYR A 62 6.70 -8.68 6.86
N HIS A 63 5.40 -8.40 7.02
CA HIS A 63 4.39 -9.43 7.21
C HIS A 63 4.19 -10.31 5.97
N PHE A 64 4.18 -9.71 4.78
CA PHE A 64 3.94 -10.40 3.52
C PHE A 64 5.20 -10.98 2.87
N GLU A 65 6.40 -10.57 3.28
CA GLU A 65 7.67 -11.09 2.75
C GLU A 65 7.74 -12.61 2.81
N VAL A 66 7.21 -13.20 3.89
CA VAL A 66 7.28 -14.64 4.15
C VAL A 66 6.08 -15.39 3.56
N THR A 67 4.89 -14.79 3.60
CA THR A 67 3.62 -15.44 3.22
C THR A 67 3.24 -15.20 1.77
N HIS A 68 3.50 -13.99 1.26
CA HIS A 68 3.03 -13.52 -0.05
C HIS A 68 4.07 -12.61 -0.72
N PRO A 69 5.19 -13.16 -1.23
CA PRO A 69 6.29 -12.37 -1.81
C PRO A 69 5.85 -11.51 -3.00
N THR A 70 4.82 -11.92 -3.73
CA THR A 70 4.23 -11.13 -4.82
C THR A 70 3.60 -9.83 -4.31
N LEU A 71 2.88 -9.89 -3.18
CA LEU A 71 2.29 -8.71 -2.54
C LEU A 71 3.38 -7.77 -2.05
N THR A 72 4.44 -8.30 -1.43
CA THR A 72 5.59 -7.50 -0.98
C THR A 72 6.22 -6.67 -2.09
N VAL A 73 6.35 -7.24 -3.30
CA VAL A 73 6.88 -6.51 -4.46
C VAL A 73 5.96 -5.35 -4.87
N VAL A 74 4.64 -5.55 -4.83
CA VAL A 74 3.67 -4.50 -5.18
C VAL A 74 3.65 -3.41 -4.11
N ILE A 75 3.63 -3.77 -2.83
CA ILE A 75 3.65 -2.84 -1.69
C ILE A 75 4.95 -2.01 -1.70
N SER A 76 6.10 -2.63 -1.99
CA SER A 76 7.38 -1.92 -2.13
C SER A 76 7.36 -0.90 -3.26
N LYS A 77 6.72 -1.20 -4.39
CA LYS A 77 6.56 -0.25 -5.51
C LYS A 77 5.65 0.93 -5.15
N VAL A 78 4.62 0.69 -4.33
CA VAL A 78 3.74 1.75 -3.82
C VAL A 78 4.53 2.67 -2.90
N LEU A 79 5.31 2.11 -1.98
CA LEU A 79 6.20 2.87 -1.07
C LEU A 79 7.24 3.70 -1.84
N ASP A 80 7.91 3.11 -2.83
CA ASP A 80 8.86 3.82 -3.69
C ASP A 80 8.19 4.96 -4.47
N SER A 81 6.95 4.75 -4.94
CA SER A 81 6.18 5.78 -5.64
C SER A 81 5.76 6.93 -4.71
N LEU A 82 5.38 6.65 -3.46
CA LEU A 82 5.09 7.67 -2.44
C LEU A 82 6.36 8.47 -2.10
N SER A 83 7.47 7.77 -1.83
CA SER A 83 8.76 8.40 -1.53
C SER A 83 9.26 9.27 -2.69
N ALA A 84 9.15 8.78 -3.93
CA ALA A 84 9.51 9.53 -5.13
C ALA A 84 8.60 10.74 -5.37
N ALA A 85 7.35 10.70 -4.91
CA ALA A 85 6.41 11.82 -4.96
C ALA A 85 6.68 12.88 -3.86
N GLY A 86 7.57 12.60 -2.90
CA GLY A 86 7.95 13.53 -1.84
C GLY A 86 6.84 13.81 -0.83
N ILE A 87 5.88 12.89 -0.74
CA ILE A 87 4.82 12.84 0.27
C ILE A 87 5.23 11.88 1.38
#